data_AF-A0A7D5LBR4-F1
#
_entry.id   AF-A0A7D5LBR4-F1
#
_cell.length_a   1.000
_cell.length_b   1.000
_cell.length_c   1.000
_cell.angle_alpha   90.00
_cell.angle_beta   90.00
_cell.angle_gamma   90.00
#
_symmetry.space_group_name_H-M   'P 1'
#
loop_
_entity.id
_entity.type
_entity.pdbx_description
1 polymer ?
#
loop_
_entity_poly.entity_id
_entity_poly.type
_entity_poly.pdbx_seq_one_letter_code
_entity_poly.pdbx_strand_id
1 'polypeptide(L)'
;MVRSDLADRLVVLAIGLLIVLGPVVLLVLTLGFLMVTGDLLVNQVTPVEFLELYVIDLLLFSAFGYGVYRLTLTLVESHLPASLDALEGEDAEREATDTSDDAE
;
A
#
# COMPACT_ATOMS: atom_id res chain seq x y z
N MET A 1 1.47 21.83 14.73
CA MET A 1 2.14 20.56 15.08
C MET A 1 1.18 19.47 15.54
N VAL A 2 0.21 19.68 16.44
CA VAL A 2 -0.68 18.60 16.94
C VAL A 2 -1.58 17.91 15.87
N ARG A 3 -1.93 18.62 14.79
CA ARG A 3 -2.88 18.10 13.77
C ARG A 3 -2.26 17.05 12.83
N SER A 4 -0.93 17.09 12.62
CA SER A 4 -0.20 16.08 11.84
C SER A 4 -0.03 14.78 12.62
N ASP A 5 0.27 14.85 13.92
CA ASP A 5 0.36 13.66 14.79
C ASP A 5 -0.96 12.86 14.85
N LEU A 6 -2.10 13.55 14.86
CA LEU A 6 -3.42 12.91 14.82
C LEU A 6 -3.67 12.24 13.47
N ALA A 7 -3.31 12.90 12.37
CA ALA A 7 -3.48 12.34 11.02
C ALA A 7 -2.62 11.08 10.83
N ASP A 8 -1.35 11.13 11.25
CA ASP A 8 -0.43 9.99 11.16
C ASP A 8 -0.92 8.81 12.01
N ARG A 9 -1.41 9.06 13.22
CA ARG A 9 -2.03 8.03 14.06
C ARG A 9 -3.28 7.43 13.43
N LEU A 10 -4.10 8.25 12.77
CA LEU A 10 -5.31 7.79 12.08
C LEU A 10 -4.96 6.93 10.86
N VAL A 11 -3.91 7.30 10.12
CA VAL A 11 -3.39 6.53 8.99
C VAL A 11 -2.89 5.17 9.46
N VAL A 12 -2.08 5.13 10.54
CA VAL A 12 -1.60 3.85 11.11
C VAL A 12 -2.76 2.99 11.58
N LEU A 13 -3.75 3.58 12.25
CA LEU A 13 -4.97 2.87 12.66
C LEU A 13 -5.74 2.33 11.45
N ALA A 14 -5.92 3.14 10.41
CA ALA A 14 -6.62 2.75 9.19
C ALA A 14 -5.90 1.61 8.46
N ILE A 15 -4.56 1.64 8.41
CA ILE A 15 -3.74 0.55 7.85
C ILE A 15 -3.90 -0.72 8.68
N GLY A 16 -3.81 -0.63 10.01
CA GLY A 16 -4.03 -1.77 10.89
C GLY A 16 -5.43 -2.36 10.73
N LEU A 17 -6.45 -1.49 10.66
CA LEU A 17 -7.82 -1.88 10.42
C LEU A 17 -7.99 -2.54 9.05
N LEU A 18 -7.38 -1.99 7.99
CA LEU A 18 -7.39 -2.55 6.65
C LEU A 18 -6.73 -3.93 6.60
N ILE A 19 -5.66 -4.15 7.34
CA ILE A 19 -4.98 -5.46 7.41
C ILE A 19 -5.89 -6.50 8.09
N VAL A 20 -6.62 -6.11 9.14
CA VAL A 20 -7.52 -7.01 9.87
C VAL A 20 -8.83 -7.25 9.12
N LEU A 21 -9.47 -6.20 8.60
CA LEU A 21 -10.75 -6.30 7.88
C LEU A 21 -10.57 -6.69 6.42
N GLY A 22 -9.46 -6.38 5.78
CA GLY A 22 -9.22 -6.63 4.35
C GLY A 22 -9.53 -8.06 3.93
N PRO A 23 -8.99 -9.09 4.62
CA PRO A 23 -9.31 -10.48 4.33
C PRO A 23 -10.80 -10.81 4.51
N VAL A 24 -11.46 -10.21 5.51
CA VAL A 24 -12.89 -10.43 5.77
C VAL A 24 -13.75 -9.80 4.67
N VAL A 25 -13.41 -8.59 4.23
CA VAL A 25 -14.11 -7.90 3.14
C VAL A 25 -13.93 -8.68 1.83
N LEU A 26 -12.71 -9.15 1.55
CA LEU A 26 -12.42 -9.98 0.39
C LEU A 26 -13.28 -11.25 0.41
N LEU A 27 -13.33 -11.94 1.55
CA LEU A 27 -14.15 -13.14 1.75
C LEU A 27 -15.65 -12.91 1.52
N VAL A 28 -16.19 -11.78 2.00
CA VAL A 28 -17.59 -11.44 1.74
C VAL A 28 -17.82 -11.21 0.25
N LEU A 29 -16.86 -10.60 -0.43
CA LEU A 29 -16.92 -10.32 -1.86
C LEU A 29 -16.86 -11.61 -2.69
N THR A 30 -15.96 -12.52 -2.36
CA THR A 30 -15.81 -13.83 -3.04
C THR A 30 -17.05 -14.67 -2.84
N LEU A 31 -17.58 -14.74 -1.60
CA LEU A 31 -18.82 -15.45 -1.32
C LEU A 31 -20.01 -14.87 -2.09
N GLY A 32 -20.12 -13.54 -2.16
CA GLY A 32 -21.15 -12.86 -2.94
C GLY A 32 -21.04 -13.14 -4.44
N PHE A 33 -19.83 -13.13 -4.99
CA PHE A 33 -19.57 -13.49 -6.39
C PHE A 33 -19.99 -14.94 -6.68
N LEU A 34 -19.57 -15.87 -5.84
CA LEU A 34 -19.83 -17.29 -6.01
C LEU A 34 -21.33 -17.63 -5.91
N MET A 35 -22.06 -16.89 -5.06
CA MET A 35 -23.52 -16.95 -4.98
C MET A 35 -24.20 -16.46 -6.26
N VAL A 36 -23.70 -15.39 -6.89
CA VAL A 36 -24.25 -14.84 -8.14
C VAL A 36 -23.96 -15.76 -9.33
N THR A 37 -22.77 -16.34 -9.39
CA THR A 37 -22.36 -17.26 -10.45
C THR A 37 -23.04 -18.63 -10.33
N GLY A 38 -23.69 -18.92 -9.20
CA GLY A 38 -24.40 -20.18 -8.94
C GLY A 38 -23.47 -21.35 -8.64
N ASP A 39 -22.18 -21.07 -8.43
CA ASP A 39 -21.15 -22.06 -8.11
C ASP A 39 -21.16 -22.40 -6.61
N LEU A 40 -21.81 -21.57 -5.79
CA LEU A 40 -22.05 -21.84 -4.36
C LEU A 40 -23.53 -21.68 -3.98
N LEU A 41 -24.12 -22.76 -3.48
CA LEU A 41 -25.31 -22.68 -2.65
C LEU A 41 -24.85 -22.50 -1.21
N VAL A 42 -25.01 -21.29 -0.65
CA VAL A 42 -24.57 -20.91 0.71
C VAL A 42 -25.02 -21.92 1.79
N ASN A 43 -26.13 -22.63 1.55
CA ASN A 43 -26.70 -23.63 2.46
C ASN A 43 -26.02 -25.03 2.39
N GLN A 44 -25.05 -25.23 1.50
CA GLN A 44 -24.30 -26.48 1.35
C GLN A 44 -22.81 -26.32 1.68
N VAL A 45 -22.36 -25.10 1.97
CA VAL A 45 -20.96 -24.83 2.29
C VAL A 45 -20.65 -25.37 3.67
N THR A 46 -19.73 -26.31 3.72
CA THR A 46 -19.24 -26.86 4.98
C THR A 46 -18.31 -25.87 5.67
N PRO A 47 -18.19 -25.92 7.01
CA PRO A 47 -17.23 -25.08 7.73
C PRO A 47 -15.78 -25.25 7.26
N VAL A 48 -15.45 -26.42 6.71
CA VAL A 48 -14.11 -26.73 6.18
C VAL A 48 -13.87 -25.99 4.87
N GLU A 49 -14.83 -26.02 3.94
CA GLU A 49 -14.73 -25.27 2.67
C GLU A 49 -14.67 -23.76 2.92
N PHE A 50 -15.42 -23.27 3.92
CA PHE A 50 -15.33 -21.87 4.33
C PHE A 50 -13.93 -21.51 4.85
N LEU A 51 -13.32 -22.39 5.65
CA LEU A 51 -11.95 -22.20 6.15
C LEU A 51 -10.93 -22.25 5.01
N GLU A 52 -11.09 -23.17 4.06
CA GLU A 52 -10.24 -23.26 2.87
C GLU A 52 -10.30 -21.96 2.05
N LEU A 53 -11.51 -21.48 1.74
CA LEU A 53 -11.71 -20.23 1.00
C LEU A 53 -11.07 -19.05 1.74
N TYR A 54 -11.23 -18.98 3.07
CA TYR A 54 -10.59 -17.95 3.87
C TYR A 54 -9.07 -18.01 3.83
N VAL A 55 -8.47 -19.19 3.88
CA VAL A 55 -7.01 -19.35 3.77
C VAL A 55 -6.52 -18.91 2.40
N ILE A 56 -7.25 -19.25 1.33
CA ILE A 56 -6.93 -18.81 -0.04
C ILE A 56 -6.99 -17.29 -0.13
N ASP A 57 -8.06 -16.66 0.36
CA ASP A 57 -8.23 -15.21 0.33
C ASP A 57 -7.16 -14.49 1.17
N LEU A 58 -6.78 -15.06 2.32
CA LEU A 58 -5.70 -14.54 3.15
C LEU A 58 -4.35 -14.59 2.42
N LEU A 59 -4.05 -15.72 1.76
CA LEU A 59 -2.83 -15.86 0.95
C LEU A 59 -2.83 -14.89 -0.23
N LEU A 60 -3.96 -14.74 -0.91
CA LEU A 60 -4.10 -13.83 -2.04
C LEU A 60 -3.94 -12.37 -1.61
N PHE A 61 -4.59 -11.97 -0.51
CA PHE A 61 -4.46 -10.63 0.08
C PHE A 61 -3.02 -10.34 0.50
N SER A 62 -2.37 -11.31 1.16
CA SER A 62 -0.98 -11.17 1.60
C SER A 62 -0.01 -11.11 0.40
N ALA A 63 -0.17 -11.97 -0.60
CA ALA A 63 0.64 -11.97 -1.81
C ALA A 63 0.46 -10.68 -2.61
N PHE A 64 -0.76 -10.18 -2.73
CA PHE A 64 -1.05 -8.90 -3.38
C PHE A 64 -0.40 -7.74 -2.62
N GLY A 65 -0.58 -7.67 -1.30
CA GLY A 65 0.05 -6.66 -0.45
C GLY A 65 1.57 -6.69 -0.54
N TYR A 66 2.16 -7.88 -0.53
CA TYR A 66 3.61 -8.07 -0.73
C TYR A 66 4.05 -7.62 -2.13
N GLY A 67 3.26 -7.93 -3.16
CA GLY A 67 3.51 -7.48 -4.54
C GLY A 67 3.53 -5.96 -4.63
N VAL A 68 2.51 -5.29 -4.08
CA VAL A 68 2.45 -3.82 -4.02
C VAL A 68 3.64 -3.26 -3.26
N TYR A 69 3.95 -3.79 -2.07
CA TYR A 69 5.11 -3.38 -1.29
C TYR A 69 6.42 -3.51 -2.09
N ARG A 70 6.61 -4.64 -2.78
CA ARG A 70 7.79 -4.90 -3.61
C ARG A 70 7.88 -3.93 -4.79
N LEU A 71 6.77 -3.66 -5.46
CA LEU A 71 6.71 -2.70 -6.57
C LEU A 71 7.01 -1.28 -6.08
N THR A 72 6.44 -0.87 -4.96
CA THR A 72 6.72 0.43 -4.34
C THR A 72 8.18 0.55 -3.96
N LEU A 73 8.77 -0.49 -3.37
CA LEU A 73 10.20 -0.51 -3.03
C LEU A 73 11.07 -0.31 -4.27
N THR A 74 10.82 -1.08 -5.34
CA THR A 74 11.57 -0.96 -6.61
C THR A 74 11.41 0.44 -7.21
N LEU A 75 10.20 1.00 -7.16
CA LEU A 75 9.92 2.34 -7.72
C LEU A 75 10.62 3.45 -6.92
N VAL A 76 10.64 3.33 -5.59
CA VAL A 76 11.37 4.23 -4.70
C VAL A 76 12.86 4.13 -4.98
N GLU A 77 13.42 2.92 -5.04
CA GLU A 77 14.85 2.71 -5.31
C GLU A 77 15.28 3.25 -6.68
N SER A 78 14.44 3.15 -7.71
CA SER A 78 14.77 3.66 -9.05
C SER A 78 14.65 5.18 -9.19
N HIS A 79 13.78 5.83 -8.43
CA HIS A 79 13.52 7.28 -8.56
C HIS A 79 14.18 8.14 -7.48
N LEU A 80 14.50 7.60 -6.30
CA LEU A 80 15.24 8.34 -5.27
C LEU A 80 16.59 8.88 -5.75
N PRO A 81 17.49 8.08 -6.35
CA PRO A 81 18.81 8.60 -6.75
C PRO A 81 18.69 9.75 -7.75
N ALA A 82 17.79 9.65 -8.72
CA ALA A 82 17.55 10.73 -9.68
C ALA A 82 16.98 12.01 -9.04
N SER A 83 16.14 11.88 -8.01
CA SER A 83 15.60 13.05 -7.28
C SER A 83 16.60 13.68 -6.30
N LEU A 84 17.52 12.88 -5.73
CA LEU A 84 18.62 13.36 -4.88
C LEU A 84 19.67 14.08 -5.72
N ASP A 85 20.07 13.50 -6.85
CA ASP A 85 21.03 14.13 -7.79
C ASP A 85 20.48 15.45 -8.35
N ALA A 86 19.17 15.55 -8.59
CA ALA A 86 18.52 16.79 -9.01
C ALA A 86 18.50 17.88 -7.93
N LEU A 87 18.31 17.49 -6.65
CA LEU A 87 18.39 18.43 -5.52
C LEU A 87 19.82 18.96 -5.33
N GLU A 88 20.82 18.08 -5.42
CA GLU A 88 22.23 18.43 -5.25
C GLU A 88 22.73 19.35 -6.39
N GLY A 89 22.19 19.18 -7.61
CA GLY A 89 22.43 20.09 -8.73
C GLY A 89 21.82 21.49 -8.53
N GLU A 90 20.59 21.59 -8.01
CA GLU A 90 19.95 22.88 -7.72
C GLU A 90 20.65 23.68 -6.62
N ASP A 91 21.18 23.00 -5.60
CA ASP A 91 21.91 23.66 -4.51
C ASP A 91 23.29 24.17 -4.98
N ALA A 92 23.99 23.41 -5.83
CA ALA A 92 25.25 23.85 -6.44
C ALA A 92 25.07 25.04 -7.39
N GLU A 93 23.95 25.10 -8.12
CA GLU A 93 23.64 26.21 -9.04
C GLU A 93 23.27 27.49 -8.25
N ARG A 94 22.58 27.37 -7.11
CA ARG A 94 22.32 28.51 -6.20
C ARG A 94 23.61 29.05 -5.56
N GLU A 95 24.52 28.19 -5.11
CA GLU A 95 25.81 28.60 -4.52
C GLU A 95 26.71 29.32 -5.53
N ALA A 96 26.71 28.89 -6.80
CA ALA A 96 27.44 29.53 -7.89
C ALA A 96 26.87 30.90 -8.27
N THR A 97 25.57 31.12 -8.07
CA THR A 97 24.92 32.40 -8.37
C THR A 97 25.17 33.43 -7.25
N ASP A 98 25.18 32.99 -5.99
CA ASP A 98 25.42 33.85 -4.82
C ASP A 98 26.88 34.32 -4.72
N THR A 99 27.84 33.47 -5.12
CA THR A 99 29.27 33.84 -5.17
C THR A 99 29.63 34.77 -6.33
N SER A 100 28.76 34.92 -7.33
CA SER A 100 28.96 35.85 -8.45
C SER A 100 28.46 37.27 -8.18
N ASP A 101 27.60 37.48 -7.18
CA ASP A 101 27.04 38.80 -6.81
C ASP A 101 27.93 39.56 -5.80
N ASP A 102 28.78 38.85 -5.05
CA ASP A 102 29.76 39.44 -4.10
C ASP A 102 31.08 39.90 -4.78
N ALA A 103 31.21 39.76 -6.10
CA ALA A 103 32.44 40.04 -6.85
C ALA A 103 32.38 41.31 -7.74
N GLU A 104 31.31 42.11 -7.68
CA GLU A 104 31.18 43.42 -8.39
C GLU A 104 31.45 44.64 -7.50
#